data_AF-I0RAC7-F1
#
_entry.id   AF-I0RAC7-F1
#
_cell.length_a   1.000
_cell.length_b   1.000
_cell.length_c   1.000
_cell.angle_alpha   90.00
_cell.angle_beta   90.00
_cell.angle_gamma   90.00
#
_symmetry.space_group_name_H-M   'P 1'
#
loop_
_entity.id
_entity.type
_entity.pdbx_description
1 polymer ?
#
loop_
_entity_poly.entity_id
_entity_poly.type
_entity_poly.pdbx_seq_one_letter_code
_entity_poly.pdbx_strand_id
1 'polypeptide(L)'
;MRKEQVITRMKEDCLVAVVRAKNKEQGEKVIDAVIAGGINFIEITMTMDEGNPVEFIQFMSEKYRGNEKVVIGAGTVLDPETARAVILAGANYVVSPGLNVD
;
A
#
# COMPACT_ATOMS: atom_id res chain seq x y z
N MET A 1 -10.25 -6.45 1.14
CA MET A 1 -10.48 -7.31 -0.04
C MET A 1 -10.05 -8.73 0.28
N ARG A 2 -10.62 -9.75 -0.37
CA ARG A 2 -10.14 -11.14 -0.23
C ARG A 2 -8.88 -11.37 -1.07
N LYS A 3 -8.07 -12.36 -0.69
CA LYS A 3 -6.78 -12.68 -1.35
C LYS A 3 -6.95 -12.93 -2.85
N GLU A 4 -8.00 -13.65 -3.26
CA GLU A 4 -8.26 -13.96 -4.66
C GLU A 4 -8.51 -12.70 -5.48
N GLN A 5 -9.21 -11.72 -4.90
CA GLN A 5 -9.50 -10.44 -5.58
C GLN A 5 -8.22 -9.64 -5.78
N VAL A 6 -7.34 -9.60 -4.77
CA VAL A 6 -6.05 -8.92 -4.86
C VAL A 6 -5.18 -9.52 -5.97
N ILE A 7 -5.08 -10.86 -6.02
CA ILE A 7 -4.31 -11.56 -7.06
C ILE A 7 -4.89 -11.34 -8.45
N THR A 8 -6.22 -11.39 -8.60
CA THR A 8 -6.89 -11.11 -9.87
C THR A 8 -6.59 -9.70 -10.35
N ARG A 9 -6.76 -8.68 -9.49
CA ARG A 9 -6.44 -7.28 -9.82
C ARG A 9 -4.99 -7.08 -10.21
N MET A 10 -4.05 -7.69 -9.47
CA MET A 10 -2.63 -7.60 -9.77
C MET A 10 -2.30 -8.12 -11.18
N LYS A 11 -2.96 -9.21 -11.60
CA LYS A 11 -2.83 -9.78 -12.95
C LYS A 11 -3.51 -8.96 -14.03
N GLU A 12 -4.60 -8.26 -13.71
CA GLU A 12 -5.31 -7.37 -14.63
C GLU A 12 -4.50 -6.09 -14.87
N ASP A 13 -4.06 -5.43 -13.80
CA ASP A 13 -3.35 -4.15 -13.86
C ASP A 13 -1.91 -4.28 -14.38
N CYS A 14 -1.27 -5.45 -14.16
CA CYS A 14 0.11 -5.76 -14.60
C CYS A 14 1.20 -4.77 -14.14
N LEU A 15 0.90 -3.83 -13.26
CA LEU A 15 1.79 -2.76 -12.82
C LEU A 15 1.48 -2.38 -11.37
N VAL A 16 2.54 -2.17 -10.59
CA VAL A 16 2.45 -1.70 -9.19
C VAL A 16 3.23 -0.40 -9.05
N ALA A 17 2.60 0.63 -8.50
CA ALA A 17 3.27 1.88 -8.16
C ALA A 17 3.85 1.80 -6.74
N VAL A 18 5.17 1.68 -6.64
CA VAL A 18 5.89 1.71 -5.37
C VAL A 18 6.18 3.16 -4.98
N VAL A 19 5.60 3.62 -3.88
CA VAL A 19 5.64 5.01 -3.43
C VAL A 19 6.40 5.13 -2.12
N ARG A 20 7.50 5.88 -2.17
CA ARG A 20 8.16 6.45 -0.99
C ARG A 20 7.77 7.92 -0.88
N ALA A 21 6.82 8.21 -0.01
CA ALA A 21 6.38 9.57 0.24
C ALA A 21 7.33 10.28 1.22
N LYS A 22 7.58 11.57 0.99
CA LYS A 22 8.30 12.43 1.92
C LYS A 22 7.49 12.60 3.21
N ASN A 23 6.19 12.89 3.06
CA ASN A 23 5.24 13.06 4.16
C ASN A 23 3.82 12.76 3.68
N LYS A 24 2.85 12.82 4.59
CA LYS A 24 1.44 12.50 4.32
C LYS A 24 0.85 13.33 3.17
N GLU A 25 1.06 14.65 3.18
CA GLU A 25 0.45 15.55 2.18
C GLU A 25 0.99 15.29 0.78
N GLN A 26 2.31 15.16 0.65
CA GLN A 26 2.93 14.85 -0.64
C GLN A 26 2.54 13.44 -1.11
N GLY A 27 2.56 12.45 -0.21
CA GLY A 27 2.19 11.07 -0.52
C GLY A 27 0.76 10.96 -1.04
N GLU A 28 -0.18 11.65 -0.39
CA GLU A 28 -1.59 11.67 -0.82
C GLU A 28 -1.71 12.24 -2.24
N LYS A 29 -1.11 13.40 -2.52
CA LYS A 29 -1.15 14.01 -3.86
C LYS A 29 -0.57 13.09 -4.94
N VAL A 30 0.53 12.39 -4.62
CA VAL A 30 1.17 11.45 -5.55
C VAL A 30 0.28 10.26 -5.82
N ILE A 31 -0.25 9.61 -4.79
CA ILE A 31 -1.09 8.41 -4.95
C ILE A 31 -2.39 8.77 -5.66
N ASP A 32 -3.00 9.91 -5.34
CA ASP A 32 -4.19 10.42 -6.02
C ASP A 32 -3.94 10.60 -7.52
N ALA A 33 -2.81 11.21 -7.89
CA ALA A 33 -2.42 11.42 -9.28
C ALA A 33 -2.14 10.09 -10.01
N VAL A 34 -1.49 9.13 -9.35
CA VAL A 34 -1.21 7.80 -9.88
C VAL A 34 -2.51 7.04 -10.17
N ILE A 35 -3.47 7.08 -9.24
CA ILE A 35 -4.79 6.46 -9.41
C ILE A 35 -5.59 7.17 -10.51
N ALA A 36 -5.55 8.50 -10.58
CA ALA A 36 -6.18 9.27 -11.66
C ALA A 36 -5.56 8.95 -13.04
N GLY A 37 -4.27 8.60 -13.07
CA GLY A 37 -3.57 8.11 -14.27
C GLY A 37 -3.90 6.65 -14.65
N GLY A 38 -4.71 5.95 -13.84
CA GLY A 38 -5.20 4.61 -14.12
C GLY A 38 -4.41 3.47 -13.46
N ILE A 39 -3.40 3.76 -12.63
CA ILE A 39 -2.66 2.75 -11.89
C ILE A 39 -3.31 2.57 -10.52
N ASN A 40 -3.97 1.43 -10.32
CA ASN A 40 -4.78 1.20 -9.12
C ASN A 40 -4.09 0.34 -8.06
N PHE A 41 -2.97 -0.30 -8.40
CA PHE A 41 -2.19 -1.13 -7.48
C PHE A 41 -1.03 -0.30 -6.88
N ILE A 42 -1.16 0.05 -5.60
CA ILE A 42 -0.24 0.95 -4.90
C ILE A 42 0.50 0.18 -3.80
N GLU A 43 1.80 0.41 -3.68
CA GLU A 43 2.61 -0.05 -2.56
C GLU A 43 3.17 1.16 -1.80
N ILE A 44 2.74 1.36 -0.55
CA ILE A 44 3.27 2.40 0.32
C ILE A 44 4.40 1.80 1.14
N THR A 45 5.61 2.33 0.96
CA THR A 45 6.80 1.79 1.64
C THR A 45 6.89 2.26 3.10
N MET A 46 7.43 1.42 3.99
CA MET A 46 7.74 1.77 5.39
C MET A 46 8.91 2.77 5.51
N THR A 47 9.47 3.21 4.39
CA THR A 47 10.64 4.09 4.30
C THR A 47 10.28 5.55 4.00
N MET A 48 9.13 6.02 4.49
CA MET A 48 8.78 7.45 4.37
C MET A 48 9.80 8.33 5.09
N ASP A 49 10.11 9.50 4.53
CA ASP A 49 11.14 10.40 5.10
C ASP A 49 10.67 11.03 6.42
N GLU A 50 9.39 11.40 6.49
CA GLU A 50 8.75 12.06 7.62
C GLU A 50 7.37 11.43 7.92
N GLY A 51 7.05 11.29 9.21
CA GLY A 51 5.75 10.82 9.68
C GLY A 51 5.65 9.31 9.88
N ASN A 52 4.42 8.81 10.02
CA ASN A 52 4.14 7.41 10.32
C ASN A 52 3.52 6.72 9.08
N PRO A 53 4.23 5.78 8.42
CA PRO A 53 3.73 5.11 7.23
C PRO A 53 2.50 4.22 7.51
N VAL A 54 2.34 3.69 8.73
CA VAL A 54 1.18 2.87 9.10
C VAL A 54 -0.09 3.72 9.14
N GLU A 55 -0.02 4.91 9.77
CA GLU A 55 -1.12 5.87 9.78
C GLU A 55 -1.46 6.37 8.38
N PHE A 56 -0.44 6.52 7.53
CA PHE A 56 -0.63 6.91 6.14
C PHE A 56 -1.36 5.82 5.34
N ILE A 57 -0.98 4.54 5.51
CA ILE A 57 -1.73 3.41 4.93
C ILE A 57 -3.17 3.41 5.40
N GLN A 58 -3.41 3.63 6.70
CA GLN A 58 -4.76 3.69 7.25
C GLN A 58 -5.60 4.77 6.58
N PHE A 59 -5.03 5.96 6.45
CA PHE A 59 -5.68 7.09 5.80
C PHE A 59 -6.01 6.80 4.33
N MET A 60 -5.06 6.26 3.56
CA MET A 60 -5.27 5.95 2.14
C MET A 60 -6.24 4.78 1.93
N SER A 61 -6.16 3.75 2.77
CA SER A 61 -7.09 2.62 2.74
C SER A 61 -8.52 3.04 3.08
N GLU A 62 -8.72 3.99 4.00
CA GLU A 62 -10.05 4.53 4.29
C GLU A 62 -10.57 5.36 3.11
N LYS A 63 -9.74 6.27 2.59
CA LYS A 63 -10.08 7.16 1.48
C LYS A 63 -10.56 6.38 0.25
N TYR A 64 -9.92 5.26 -0.06
CA TYR A 64 -10.23 4.44 -1.23
C TYR A 64 -11.10 3.20 -0.95
N ARG A 65 -11.61 3.03 0.27
CA ARG A 65 -12.42 1.85 0.66
C ARG A 65 -13.60 1.57 -0.28
N GLY A 66 -14.23 2.61 -0.82
CA GLY A 66 -15.36 2.50 -1.74
C GLY A 66 -15.00 2.20 -3.20
N ASN A 67 -13.71 2.17 -3.55
CA ASN A 67 -13.25 1.93 -4.91
C ASN A 67 -12.62 0.53 -5.03
N GLU A 68 -13.39 -0.43 -5.51
CA GLU A 68 -12.97 -1.85 -5.64
C GLU A 68 -11.84 -2.11 -6.65
N LYS A 69 -11.43 -1.09 -7.41
CA LYS A 69 -10.26 -1.17 -8.30
C LYS A 69 -8.97 -0.87 -7.57
N VAL A 70 -9.01 0.01 -6.56
CA VAL A 70 -7.81 0.47 -5.86
C VAL A 70 -7.39 -0.56 -4.83
N VAL A 71 -6.12 -0.96 -4.90
CA VAL A 71 -5.48 -1.89 -3.98
C VAL A 71 -4.33 -1.16 -3.31
N ILE A 72 -4.41 -1.03 -1.98
CA ILE A 72 -3.37 -0.39 -1.17
C ILE A 72 -2.57 -1.48 -0.48
N GLY A 73 -1.27 -1.55 -0.72
CA GLY A 73 -0.34 -2.46 -0.05
C GLY A 73 0.70 -1.74 0.78
N ALA A 74 1.41 -2.51 1.59
CA ALA A 74 2.54 -2.08 2.39
C ALA A 74 3.84 -2.70 1.88
N GLY A 75 4.86 -1.88 1.64
CA GLY A 75 6.18 -2.28 1.18
C GLY A 75 7.27 -2.07 2.23
N THR A 76 8.41 -2.73 2.06
CA THR A 76 9.55 -2.64 2.99
C THR A 76 9.20 -3.06 4.42
N VAL A 77 8.33 -4.06 4.58
CA VAL A 77 8.02 -4.62 5.90
C VAL A 77 9.11 -5.63 6.29
N LEU A 78 9.72 -5.42 7.46
CA LEU A 78 10.90 -6.17 7.90
C LEU A 78 10.62 -7.16 9.05
N ASP A 79 9.50 -7.00 9.75
CA ASP A 79 9.17 -7.75 10.95
C ASP A 79 7.66 -8.06 11.07
N PRO A 80 7.27 -9.11 11.83
CA PRO A 80 5.88 -9.51 12.01
C PRO A 80 5.00 -8.46 12.68
N GLU A 81 5.55 -7.66 13.60
CA GLU A 81 4.83 -6.62 14.33
C GLU A 81 4.36 -5.52 13.37
N THR A 82 5.27 -5.06 12.50
CA THR A 82 4.97 -4.11 11.43
C THR A 82 4.00 -4.71 10.42
N ALA A 83 4.17 -5.98 10.03
CA ALA A 83 3.23 -6.68 9.15
C ALA A 83 1.82 -6.68 9.73
N ARG A 84 1.68 -6.97 11.02
CA ARG A 84 0.39 -6.92 11.73
C ARG A 84 -0.16 -5.51 11.76
N ALA A 85 0.67 -4.50 12.03
CA ALA A 85 0.24 -3.11 12.10
C ALA A 85 -0.34 -2.62 10.76
N VAL A 86 0.32 -2.90 9.63
CA VAL A 86 -0.16 -2.47 8.31
C VAL A 86 -1.39 -3.25 7.85
N ILE A 87 -1.53 -4.53 8.22
CA ILE A 87 -2.75 -5.31 7.97
C ILE A 87 -3.94 -4.70 8.74
N LEU A 88 -3.74 -4.35 10.01
CA LEU A 88 -4.77 -3.69 10.82
C LEU A 88 -5.10 -2.27 10.32
N ALA A 89 -4.13 -1.57 9.73
CA ALA A 89 -4.33 -0.31 9.05
C ALA A 89 -5.14 -0.45 7.75
N GLY A 90 -5.36 -1.66 7.23
CA GLY A 90 -6.18 -1.90 6.04
C GLY A 90 -5.40 -2.23 4.77
N ALA A 91 -4.08 -2.42 4.85
CA ALA A 91 -3.30 -2.91 3.71
C ALA A 91 -3.90 -4.22 3.17
N ASN A 92 -4.09 -4.28 1.85
CA ASN A 92 -4.63 -5.44 1.15
C ASN A 92 -3.58 -6.52 0.88
N TYR A 93 -2.31 -6.14 0.86
CA TYR A 93 -1.16 -7.05 0.76
C TYR A 93 0.07 -6.42 1.43
N VAL A 94 1.06 -7.27 1.70
CA VAL A 94 2.32 -6.89 2.34
C VAL A 94 3.48 -7.44 1.51
N VAL A 95 4.51 -6.62 1.34
CA VAL A 95 5.77 -6.95 0.66
C VAL A 95 6.92 -6.73 1.62
N SER A 96 7.77 -7.76 1.74
CA SER A 96 9.06 -7.68 2.39
C SER A 96 10.18 -7.63 1.33
N PRO A 97 11.32 -6.96 1.61
CA PRO A 97 12.46 -6.95 0.70
C PRO A 97 13.13 -8.32 0.51
N GLY A 98 12.85 -9.26 1.40
CA GLY A 98 13.39 -10.61 1.39
C GLY A 98 12.54 -11.57 2.20
N LEU A 99 12.90 -12.85 2.14
CA LEU A 99 12.28 -13.90 2.94
C LEU A 99 13.00 -14.02 4.28
N ASN A 100 12.25 -13.94 5.38
CA ASN A 100 12.71 -14.34 6.70
C ASN A 100 12.05 -15.69 7.05
N VAL A 101 12.87 -16.71 7.32
CA VAL A 101 12.42 -18.10 7.60
C VAL A 101 12.46 -18.46 9.07
N ASP A 102 13.11 -17.63 9.89
CA ASP A 102 13.16 -17.77 11.34
C ASP A 102 11.81 -17.34 11.95
#